data_AF-A0A1A9GC02-F1
#
_entry.id   AF-A0A1A9GC02-F1
#
_cell.length_a   1.000
_cell.length_b   1.000
_cell.length_c   1.000
_cell.angle_alpha   90.00
_cell.angle_beta   90.00
_cell.angle_gamma   90.00
#
_symmetry.space_group_name_H-M   'P 1'
#
loop_
_entity.id
_entity.type
_entity.pdbx_description
1 polymer ?
#
loop_
_entity_poly.entity_id
_entity_poly.type
_entity_poly.pdbx_seq_one_letter_code
_entity_poly.pdbx_strand_id
1 'polypeptide(L)'
;MPEVNATDAERVVAAFAPMAADPLLLTPFEIGMAMYRHWLGATSRLLQDQSAHLQNLAECDNPFNMLVYQTEFAEKSVAAGLDELRRGVDTVTDAARGHMAVGGTLPQ
;
A
#
# COMPACT_ATOMS: atom_id res chain seq x y z
N MET A 1 38.22 11.51 8.96
CA MET A 1 36.84 11.16 8.54
C MET A 1 36.93 10.69 7.11
N PRO A 2 36.52 9.47 6.75
CA PRO A 2 36.55 9.06 5.36
C PRO A 2 35.41 9.80 4.64
N GLU A 3 35.79 10.61 3.65
CA GLU A 3 34.86 11.18 2.67
C GLU A 3 34.22 10.02 1.91
N VAL A 4 32.95 9.74 2.20
CA VAL A 4 32.14 8.87 1.36
C VAL A 4 31.89 9.65 0.07
N ASN A 5 32.82 9.50 -0.88
CA ASN A 5 32.79 10.15 -2.17
C ASN A 5 31.47 9.80 -2.88
N ALA A 6 30.71 10.81 -3.29
CA ALA A 6 29.50 10.68 -4.11
C ALA A 6 29.72 9.76 -5.34
N THR A 7 30.97 9.65 -5.80
CA THR A 7 31.44 8.80 -6.90
C THR A 7 31.26 7.29 -6.67
N ASP A 8 31.28 6.80 -5.42
CA ASP A 8 31.04 5.38 -5.12
C ASP A 8 29.55 5.06 -5.10
N ALA A 9 28.71 5.98 -4.60
CA ALA A 9 27.27 5.85 -4.68
C ALA A 9 26.78 5.86 -6.13
N GLU A 10 27.33 6.75 -6.98
CA GLU A 10 27.03 6.80 -8.41
C GLU A 10 27.49 5.54 -9.16
N ARG A 11 28.66 4.98 -8.82
CA ARG A 11 29.11 3.69 -9.39
C ARG A 11 28.22 2.53 -9.00
N VAL A 12 27.80 2.48 -7.74
CA VAL A 12 26.89 1.45 -7.26
C VAL A 12 25.54 1.58 -7.97
N VAL A 13 24.98 2.79 -8.06
CA VAL A 13 23.74 3.05 -8.81
C VAL A 13 23.87 2.69 -10.30
N ALA A 14 25.00 3.03 -10.94
CA ALA A 14 25.25 2.69 -12.34
C ALA A 14 25.45 1.17 -12.57
N ALA A 15 25.97 0.44 -11.58
CA ALA A 15 26.08 -1.02 -11.62
C ALA A 15 24.73 -1.72 -11.39
N PHE A 16 23.82 -1.09 -10.66
CA PHE A 16 22.43 -1.55 -10.49
C PHE A 16 21.50 -1.12 -11.62
N ALA A 17 21.83 -0.08 -12.38
CA ALA A 17 21.00 0.44 -13.48
C ALA A 17 20.61 -0.62 -14.55
N PRO A 18 21.47 -1.57 -14.95
CA PRO A 18 21.08 -2.63 -15.89
C PRO A 18 20.13 -3.65 -15.27
N MET A 19 20.26 -3.96 -13.98
CA MET A 19 19.32 -4.84 -13.25
C MET A 19 17.99 -4.13 -12.94
N ALA A 20 18.02 -2.82 -12.72
CA ALA A 20 16.85 -1.97 -12.58
C ALA A 20 16.17 -1.65 -13.92
N ALA A 21 16.77 -2.01 -15.05
CA ALA A 21 16.19 -1.89 -16.38
C ALA A 21 15.63 -3.21 -16.91
N ASP A 22 15.81 -4.33 -16.18
CA ASP A 22 15.20 -5.62 -16.53
C ASP A 22 13.69 -5.59 -16.21
N PRO A 23 12.81 -5.65 -17.22
CA PRO A 23 11.37 -5.65 -17.00
C PRO A 23 10.90 -6.81 -16.11
N LEU A 24 11.65 -7.93 -16.09
CA LEU A 24 11.35 -9.11 -15.26
C LEU A 24 11.59 -8.86 -13.77
N LEU A 25 12.45 -7.90 -13.42
CA LEU A 25 12.74 -7.51 -12.03
C LEU A 25 11.96 -6.24 -11.61
N LEU A 26 11.71 -5.34 -12.56
CA LEU A 26 10.90 -4.13 -12.34
C LEU A 26 9.43 -4.46 -12.04
N THR A 27 8.81 -5.37 -12.80
CA THR A 27 7.38 -5.67 -12.65
C THR A 27 7.04 -6.17 -11.23
N PRO A 28 7.75 -7.19 -10.67
CA PRO A 28 7.48 -7.65 -9.31
C PRO A 28 7.78 -6.58 -8.25
N PHE A 29 8.81 -5.75 -8.48
CA PHE A 29 9.16 -4.66 -7.57
C PHE A 29 8.09 -3.56 -7.55
N GLU A 30 7.59 -3.13 -8.71
CA GLU A 30 6.52 -2.13 -8.83
C GLU A 30 5.21 -2.62 -8.22
N ILE A 31 4.83 -3.88 -8.49
CA ILE A 31 3.68 -4.52 -7.85
C ILE A 31 3.88 -4.54 -6.32
N GLY A 32 5.06 -4.93 -5.84
CA GLY A 32 5.39 -4.93 -4.42
C GLY A 32 5.28 -3.54 -3.79
N MET A 33 5.78 -2.50 -4.45
CA MET A 33 5.68 -1.11 -4.00
C MET A 33 4.24 -0.59 -4.01
N ALA A 34 3.44 -0.96 -5.01
CA ALA A 34 2.03 -0.60 -5.09
C ALA A 34 1.22 -1.26 -3.95
N MET A 35 1.45 -2.56 -3.70
CA MET A 35 0.87 -3.27 -2.56
C MET A 35 1.29 -2.65 -1.22
N TYR A 36 2.58 -2.30 -1.07
CA TYR A 36 3.08 -1.70 0.15
C TYR A 36 2.45 -0.34 0.45
N ARG A 37 2.35 0.54 -0.56
CA ARG A 37 1.68 1.85 -0.42
C ARG A 37 0.21 1.70 -0.08
N HIS A 38 -0.48 0.78 -0.77
CA HIS A 38 -1.88 0.48 -0.48
C HIS A 38 -2.07 0.02 0.96
N TRP A 39 -1.25 -0.95 1.40
CA TRP A 39 -1.30 -1.48 2.76
C TRP A 39 -1.03 -0.42 3.84
N LEU A 40 -0.05 0.47 3.63
CA LEU A 40 0.20 1.60 4.53
C LEU A 40 -1.00 2.54 4.62
N GLY A 41 -1.60 2.88 3.48
CA GLY A 41 -2.78 3.75 3.44
C GLY A 41 -3.99 3.13 4.16
N ALA A 42 -4.27 1.86 3.91
CA ALA A 42 -5.35 1.13 4.56
C ALA A 42 -5.12 0.99 6.07
N THR A 43 -3.90 0.66 6.49
CA THR A 43 -3.54 0.54 7.91
C THR A 43 -3.66 1.89 8.63
N SER A 44 -3.22 2.99 8.01
CA SER A 44 -3.36 4.33 8.59
C SER A 44 -4.84 4.72 8.79
N ARG A 45 -5.72 4.43 7.83
CA ARG A 45 -7.16 4.67 7.96
C ARG A 45 -7.77 3.84 9.08
N LEU A 46 -7.43 2.55 9.16
CA LEU A 46 -7.88 1.65 10.22
C LEU A 46 -7.50 2.15 11.61
N LEU A 47 -6.27 2.65 11.78
CA LEU A 47 -5.83 3.22 13.06
C LEU A 47 -6.62 4.47 13.45
N GLN A 48 -6.96 5.33 12.47
CA GLN A 48 -7.80 6.51 12.71
C GLN A 48 -9.21 6.11 13.13
N ASP A 49 -9.82 5.15 12.43
CA ASP A 49 -11.16 4.64 12.74
C ASP A 49 -11.21 3.97 14.12
N GLN A 50 -10.20 3.18 14.46
CA GLN A 50 -10.07 2.57 15.80
C GLN A 50 -9.91 3.63 16.89
N SER A 51 -9.10 4.67 16.65
CA SER A 51 -8.94 5.76 17.61
C SER A 51 -10.26 6.50 17.85
N ALA A 52 -11.01 6.81 16.79
CA ALA A 52 -12.33 7.45 16.89
C ALA A 52 -13.32 6.56 17.64
N HIS A 53 -13.31 5.25 17.39
CA HIS A 53 -14.15 4.29 18.11
C HIS A 53 -13.82 4.23 19.61
N LEU A 54 -12.54 4.15 19.96
CA LEU A 54 -12.11 4.14 21.36
C LEU A 54 -12.49 5.44 22.09
N GLN A 55 -12.42 6.59 21.41
CA GLN A 55 -12.87 7.85 21.97
C GLN A 55 -14.38 7.84 22.23
N ASN A 56 -15.18 7.37 21.25
CA ASN A 56 -16.63 7.21 21.42
C ASN A 56 -16.99 6.26 22.58
N LEU A 57 -16.22 5.19 22.78
CA LEU A 57 -16.41 4.28 23.90
C LEU A 57 -16.02 4.90 25.24
N ALA A 58 -14.92 5.67 25.28
CA ALA A 58 -14.44 6.32 26.50
C ALA A 58 -15.42 7.40 27.00
N GLU A 59 -16.14 8.07 26.10
CA GLU A 59 -17.14 9.09 26.42
C GLU A 59 -18.55 8.49 26.66
N CYS A 60 -18.72 7.16 26.54
CA CYS A 60 -20.02 6.51 26.60
C CYS A 60 -20.39 6.03 28.02
N ASP A 61 -21.25 6.77 28.69
CA ASP A 61 -21.75 6.41 30.03
C ASP A 61 -22.83 5.31 30.03
N ASN A 62 -23.51 5.09 28.89
CA ASN A 62 -24.63 4.15 28.79
C ASN A 62 -24.18 2.80 28.18
N PRO A 63 -24.29 1.67 28.91
CA PRO A 63 -23.88 0.36 28.39
C PRO A 63 -24.67 -0.11 27.15
N PHE A 64 -25.92 0.33 26.96
CA PHE A 64 -26.68 0.03 25.74
C PHE A 64 -26.12 0.80 24.54
N ASN A 65 -25.72 2.06 24.72
CA ASN A 65 -25.08 2.84 23.66
C ASN A 65 -23.70 2.29 23.32
N MET A 66 -22.99 1.73 24.31
CA MET A 66 -21.71 1.05 24.09
C MET A 66 -21.85 -0.13 23.11
N LEU A 67 -22.89 -0.95 23.26
CA LEU A 67 -23.23 -2.04 22.33
C LEU A 67 -23.54 -1.52 20.91
N VAL A 68 -24.29 -0.42 20.80
CA VAL A 68 -24.59 0.23 19.51
C VAL A 68 -23.31 0.72 18.85
N TYR A 69 -22.45 1.44 19.57
CA TYR A 69 -21.17 1.92 19.03
C TYR A 69 -20.25 0.80 18.57
N GLN A 70 -20.21 -0.33 19.30
CA GLN A 70 -19.43 -1.50 18.89
C GLN A 70 -19.98 -2.16 17.63
N THR A 71 -21.30 -2.30 17.51
CA THR A 71 -21.92 -2.88 16.31
C THR A 71 -21.76 -1.99 15.09
N GLU A 72 -21.98 -0.68 15.22
CA GLU A 72 -21.72 0.28 14.14
C GLU A 72 -20.26 0.28 13.70
N PHE A 73 -19.33 0.22 14.65
CA PHE A 73 -17.91 0.16 14.33
C PHE A 73 -17.55 -1.14 13.59
N ALA A 74 -18.08 -2.28 14.04
CA ALA A 74 -17.85 -3.56 13.39
C ALA A 74 -18.38 -3.57 11.95
N GLU A 75 -19.59 -3.05 11.72
CA GLU A 75 -20.19 -2.93 10.39
C GLU A 75 -19.34 -2.06 9.47
N LYS A 76 -18.98 -0.85 9.92
CA LYS A 76 -18.15 0.10 9.18
C LYS A 76 -16.76 -0.50 8.87
N SER A 77 -16.15 -1.14 9.86
CA SER A 77 -14.82 -1.76 9.72
C SER A 77 -14.81 -2.91 8.72
N VAL A 78 -15.85 -3.75 8.71
CA VAL A 78 -15.98 -4.84 7.72
C VAL A 78 -16.20 -4.28 6.32
N ALA A 79 -17.11 -3.31 6.17
CA ALA A 79 -17.37 -2.67 4.88
C ALA A 79 -16.12 -1.99 4.31
N ALA A 80 -15.41 -1.22 5.14
CA ALA A 80 -14.15 -0.57 4.76
C ALA A 80 -13.08 -1.61 4.42
N GLY A 81 -12.93 -2.68 5.20
CA GLY A 81 -11.97 -3.75 4.92
C GLY A 81 -12.21 -4.45 3.59
N LEU A 82 -13.47 -4.71 3.24
CA LEU A 82 -13.83 -5.30 1.94
C LEU A 82 -13.53 -4.35 0.78
N ASP A 83 -13.81 -3.06 0.93
CA ASP A 83 -13.52 -2.05 -0.09
C ASP A 83 -12.01 -1.85 -0.28
N GLU A 84 -11.23 -1.84 0.81
CA GLU A 84 -9.76 -1.80 0.74
C GLU A 84 -9.18 -3.06 0.13
N LEU A 85 -9.75 -4.25 0.39
CA LEU A 85 -9.33 -5.48 -0.26
C LEU A 85 -9.56 -5.39 -1.77
N ARG A 86 -10.74 -4.93 -2.19
CA ARG A 86 -11.07 -4.73 -3.60
C ARG A 86 -10.10 -3.75 -4.27
N ARG A 87 -9.90 -2.57 -3.68
CA ARG A 87 -8.95 -1.56 -4.19
C ARG A 87 -7.53 -2.09 -4.28
N GLY A 88 -7.10 -2.93 -3.33
CA GLY A 88 -5.80 -3.58 -3.36
C GLY A 88 -5.65 -4.53 -4.54
N VAL A 89 -6.67 -5.35 -4.81
CA VAL A 89 -6.72 -6.24 -5.97
C VAL A 89 -6.71 -5.44 -7.28
N ASP A 90 -7.50 -4.37 -7.36
CA ASP A 90 -7.54 -3.49 -8.54
C ASP A 90 -6.17 -2.84 -8.77
N THR A 91 -5.52 -2.33 -7.72
CA THR A 91 -4.17 -1.74 -7.79
C THR A 91 -3.12 -2.72 -8.32
N VAL A 92 -3.14 -3.98 -7.84
CA VAL A 92 -2.23 -5.03 -8.34
C VAL A 92 -2.53 -5.38 -9.79
N THR A 93 -3.82 -5.47 -10.15
CA THR A 93 -4.27 -5.80 -11.50
C THR A 93 -3.87 -4.71 -12.49
N ASP A 94 -4.02 -3.44 -12.13
CA ASP A 94 -3.64 -2.30 -12.97
C ASP A 94 -2.13 -2.19 -13.13
N ALA A 95 -1.35 -2.40 -12.05
CA ALA A 95 0.11 -2.46 -12.12
C ALA A 95 0.58 -3.59 -13.05
N ALA A 96 -0.04 -4.77 -12.97
CA ALA A 96 0.27 -5.89 -13.86
C ALA A 96 -0.13 -5.62 -15.33
N ARG A 97 -1.28 -4.96 -15.58
CA ARG A 97 -1.78 -4.64 -16.93
C ARG A 97 -1.00 -3.52 -17.62
N GLY A 98 -0.61 -2.48 -16.87
CA GLY A 98 0.16 -1.34 -17.39
C GLY A 98 1.46 -1.77 -18.06
N HIS A 99 2.08 -2.85 -17.57
CA HIS A 99 3.28 -3.42 -18.17
C HIS A 99 3.01 -4.29 -19.42
N MET A 100 1.88 -5.03 -19.48
CA MET A 100 1.53 -5.82 -20.66
C MET A 100 1.25 -4.96 -21.91
N ALA A 101 0.81 -3.71 -21.74
CA ALA A 101 0.57 -2.79 -22.85
C ALA A 101 1.87 -2.18 -23.45
N VAL A 102 2.97 -2.16 -22.70
CA VAL A 102 4.25 -1.53 -23.11
C VAL A 102 5.18 -2.51 -23.85
N GLY A 103 4.97 -3.82 -23.73
CA GLY A 103 5.75 -4.86 -24.43
C GLY A 103 5.35 -5.13 -25.90
N GLY A 104 4.46 -4.32 -26.47
CA GLY A 104 3.76 -4.61 -27.74
C GLY A 104 4.43 -4.20 -29.05
N THR A 105 5.72 -3.84 -29.08
CA THR A 105 6.44 -3.61 -30.35
C THR A 105 7.80 -4.30 -30.34
N LEU A 106 7.83 -5.52 -30.88
CA LEU A 106 9.06 -6.14 -31.37
C LEU A 106 9.55 -5.35 -32.60
N PRO A 107 10.82 -4.91 -32.65
CA PRO A 107 11.37 -4.33 -33.86
C PRO A 107 11.50 -5.42 -34.94
N GLN A 108 11.06 -5.10 -36.16
CA GLN A 108 11.27 -5.92 -37.36
C GLN A 108 12.71 -5.85 -37.84
#